data_AF-A0A9E3YBY5-F1
#
_entry.id   AF-A0A9E3YBY5-F1
#
_cell.length_a   1.000
_cell.length_b   1.000
_cell.length_c   1.000
_cell.angle_alpha   90.00
_cell.angle_beta   90.00
_cell.angle_gamma   90.00
#
_symmetry.space_group_name_H-M   'P 1'
#
loop_
_entity.id
_entity.type
_entity.pdbx_description
1 polymer ?
#
loop_
_entity_poly.entity_id
_entity_poly.type
_entity_poly.pdbx_seq_one_letter_code
_entity_poly.pdbx_strand_id
1 'polypeptide(L)'
;MRSFPVARCALAVVLVGVLASCSDGGRSLEAFCDQLDVMQEADVSFGQIDLDDSVAVHESLSEFSDHFERLAEVAPDDISEQTAAVARFGVALAEAALNANPDDPFDRAALLADATTAEPDAPAAMEQIAAYAARNCAAAP
;
A
#
# COMPACT_ATOMS: atom_id res chain seq x y z
N MET A 1 11.59 30.72 46.32
CA MET A 1 11.73 29.25 46.22
C MET A 1 10.48 28.65 46.85
N ARG A 2 9.54 28.14 46.04
CA ARG A 2 8.24 27.61 46.48
C ARG A 2 8.14 26.13 46.11
N SER A 3 7.68 25.36 47.09
CA SER A 3 7.50 23.91 47.14
C SER A 3 6.48 23.37 46.11
N PHE A 4 6.69 22.14 45.61
CA PHE A 4 5.61 21.29 45.10
C PHE A 4 5.82 19.81 45.52
N PRO A 5 4.73 19.08 45.84
CA PRO A 5 4.75 17.92 46.73
C PRO A 5 5.04 16.58 46.05
N VAL A 6 5.64 15.70 46.85
CA VAL A 6 5.84 14.26 46.62
C VAL A 6 4.48 13.55 46.51
N ALA A 7 4.07 13.20 45.30
CA ALA A 7 2.97 12.26 45.09
C ALA A 7 3.52 10.83 45.09
N ARG A 8 3.35 10.16 46.24
CA ARG A 8 3.46 8.71 46.38
C ARG A 8 2.38 8.04 45.54
N CYS A 9 2.76 7.44 44.41
CA CYS A 9 2.03 6.30 43.85
C CYS A 9 2.96 5.09 43.89
N ALA A 10 2.85 4.33 44.97
CA ALA A 10 3.34 2.98 45.04
C ALA A 10 2.29 2.07 44.42
N LEU A 11 2.60 1.46 43.28
CA LEU A 11 2.09 0.13 42.93
C LEU A 11 2.99 -0.48 41.86
N ALA A 12 3.64 -1.57 42.25
CA ALA A 12 4.49 -2.40 41.42
C ALA A 12 3.63 -3.25 40.49
N VAL A 13 3.93 -3.23 39.18
CA VAL A 13 3.67 -4.35 38.27
C VAL A 13 4.84 -4.43 37.28
N VAL A 14 5.66 -5.47 37.48
CA VAL A 14 6.45 -6.26 36.51
C VAL A 14 7.08 -5.56 35.30
N LEU A 15 8.42 -5.59 35.30
CA LEU A 15 9.28 -5.49 34.11
C LEU A 15 8.90 -6.52 33.04
N VAL A 16 8.36 -6.05 31.92
CA VAL A 16 8.68 -6.55 30.57
C VAL A 16 8.83 -5.31 29.71
N GLY A 17 9.96 -5.19 29.03
CA GLY A 17 10.35 -4.00 28.29
C GLY A 17 9.33 -3.64 27.22
N VAL A 18 8.51 -2.64 27.49
CA VAL A 18 7.94 -1.81 26.43
C VAL A 18 9.07 -0.86 26.05
N LEU A 19 9.92 -1.33 25.12
CA LEU A 19 10.61 -0.38 24.26
C LEU A 19 9.51 0.51 23.69
N ALA A 20 9.73 1.81 23.82
CA ALA A 20 8.83 2.84 23.36
C ALA A 20 8.29 2.49 21.96
N SER A 21 7.02 2.08 21.90
CA SER A 21 6.26 2.23 20.67
C SER A 21 5.86 3.71 20.62
N CYS A 22 6.86 4.55 20.37
CA CYS A 22 6.60 5.68 19.50
C CYS A 22 6.14 5.03 18.20
N SER A 23 4.89 5.27 17.82
CA SER A 23 4.39 4.95 16.49
C SER A 23 5.25 5.71 15.48
N ASP A 24 6.40 5.13 15.10
CA ASP A 24 7.01 5.40 13.81
C ASP A 24 6.10 4.72 12.80
N GLY A 25 4.95 5.34 12.53
CA GLY A 25 4.04 4.98 11.45
C GLY A 25 4.65 5.35 10.10
N GLY A 26 5.91 5.00 9.90
CA GLY A 26 6.71 5.22 8.70
C GLY A 26 7.30 3.91 8.21
N ARG A 27 7.88 3.96 7.01
CA ARG A 27 8.61 2.90 6.29
C ARG A 27 9.08 1.76 7.20
N SER A 28 8.27 0.73 7.35
CA SER A 28 8.56 -0.41 8.20
C SER A 28 8.14 -1.70 7.52
N LEU A 29 8.84 -2.79 7.83
CA LEU A 29 8.52 -4.09 7.26
C LEU A 29 7.11 -4.55 7.64
N GLU A 30 6.71 -4.35 8.90
CA GLU A 30 5.36 -4.71 9.38
C GLU A 30 4.27 -3.96 8.61
N ALA A 31 4.35 -2.63 8.52
CA ALA A 31 3.37 -1.84 7.78
C ALA A 31 3.32 -2.18 6.29
N PHE A 32 4.46 -2.54 5.70
CA PHE A 32 4.53 -2.99 4.31
C PHE A 32 3.86 -4.34 4.09
N CYS A 33 4.12 -5.32 4.97
CA CYS A 33 3.49 -6.63 4.87
C CYS A 33 1.97 -6.55 5.12
N ASP A 34 1.55 -5.78 6.13
CA ASP A 34 0.12 -5.52 6.40
C ASP A 34 -0.57 -4.89 5.18
N GLN A 35 0.08 -3.93 4.52
CA GLN A 35 -0.46 -3.31 3.32
C GLN A 35 -0.56 -4.30 2.15
N LEU A 36 0.41 -5.21 1.98
CA LEU A 36 0.33 -6.26 0.97
C LEU A 36 -0.81 -7.27 1.24
N ASP A 37 -1.13 -7.53 2.50
CA ASP A 37 -2.27 -8.36 2.88
C ASP A 37 -3.60 -7.66 2.60
N VAL A 38 -3.72 -6.36 2.95
CA VAL A 38 -4.88 -5.53 2.59
C VAL A 38 -5.10 -5.52 1.07
N MET A 39 -4.02 -5.37 0.29
CA MET A 39 -4.11 -5.38 -1.18
C MET A 39 -4.56 -6.74 -1.74
N GLN A 40 -4.15 -7.86 -1.13
CA GLN A 40 -4.64 -9.19 -1.52
C GLN A 40 -6.12 -9.38 -1.19
N GLU A 41 -6.57 -8.90 -0.03
CA GLU A 41 -8.00 -8.92 0.34
C GLU A 41 -8.84 -8.03 -0.58
N ALA A 42 -8.29 -6.88 -0.97
CA ALA A 42 -8.89 -5.99 -1.95
C ALA A 42 -8.99 -6.67 -3.32
N ASP A 43 -7.94 -7.35 -3.83
CA ASP A 43 -7.98 -8.10 -5.11
C ASP A 43 -9.11 -9.14 -5.15
N VAL A 44 -9.31 -9.88 -4.06
CA VAL A 44 -10.45 -10.81 -3.90
C VAL A 44 -11.80 -10.08 -3.97
N SER A 45 -11.86 -8.84 -3.47
CA SER A 45 -13.05 -8.00 -3.50
C SER A 45 -13.30 -7.37 -4.87
N PHE A 46 -12.24 -6.99 -5.60
CA PHE A 46 -12.32 -6.51 -6.98
C PHE A 46 -12.97 -7.53 -7.91
N GLY A 47 -12.74 -8.82 -7.68
CA GLY A 47 -13.38 -9.91 -8.41
C GLY A 47 -14.91 -10.01 -8.23
N GLN A 48 -15.50 -9.27 -7.29
CA GLN A 48 -16.93 -9.28 -6.96
C GLN A 48 -17.68 -8.02 -7.38
N ILE A 49 -16.98 -7.05 -7.99
CA ILE A 49 -17.58 -5.78 -8.41
C ILE A 49 -18.54 -6.02 -9.58
N ASP A 50 -19.72 -5.41 -9.49
CA ASP A 50 -20.63 -5.28 -10.62
C ASP A 50 -20.04 -4.29 -11.63
N LEU A 51 -19.54 -4.81 -12.76
CA LEU A 51 -18.94 -3.99 -13.81
C LEU A 51 -19.96 -3.11 -14.55
N ASP A 52 -21.26 -3.36 -14.37
CA ASP A 52 -22.33 -2.53 -14.92
C ASP A 52 -22.65 -1.31 -14.01
N ASP A 53 -22.16 -1.29 -12.76
CA ASP A 53 -22.26 -0.16 -11.84
C ASP A 53 -21.03 0.75 -11.96
N SER A 54 -21.17 1.82 -12.74
CA SER A 54 -20.08 2.78 -12.97
C SER A 54 -19.62 3.50 -11.71
N VAL A 55 -20.47 3.64 -10.69
CA VAL A 55 -20.08 4.24 -9.41
C VAL A 55 -19.20 3.25 -8.64
N ALA A 56 -19.62 1.99 -8.54
CA ALA A 56 -18.84 0.95 -7.87
C ALA A 56 -17.47 0.73 -8.53
N VAL A 57 -17.41 0.72 -9.86
CA VAL A 57 -16.15 0.62 -10.62
C VAL A 57 -15.24 1.83 -10.33
N HIS A 58 -15.80 3.04 -10.31
CA HIS A 58 -15.02 4.26 -10.05
C HIS A 58 -14.45 4.28 -8.63
N GLU A 59 -15.28 4.00 -7.62
CA GLU A 59 -14.86 3.93 -6.22
C GLU A 59 -13.74 2.91 -6.04
N SER A 60 -13.87 1.75 -6.66
CA SER A 60 -12.88 0.70 -6.53
C SER A 60 -11.57 1.01 -7.24
N LEU A 61 -11.60 1.63 -8.43
CA LEU A 61 -10.37 2.11 -9.08
C LEU A 61 -9.68 3.22 -8.28
N SER A 62 -10.43 4.07 -7.57
CA SER A 62 -9.85 5.05 -6.64
C SER A 62 -9.16 4.36 -5.46
N GLU A 63 -9.82 3.37 -4.85
CA GLU A 63 -9.26 2.58 -3.74
C GLU A 63 -8.02 1.79 -4.18
N PHE A 64 -8.01 1.27 -5.41
CA PHE A 64 -6.83 0.65 -6.01
C PHE A 64 -5.64 1.60 -6.03
N SER A 65 -5.81 2.84 -6.53
CA SER A 65 -4.75 3.85 -6.53
C SER A 65 -4.23 4.14 -5.13
N ASP A 66 -5.14 4.35 -4.17
CA ASP A 66 -4.80 4.67 -2.78
C ASP A 66 -3.95 3.55 -2.14
N HIS A 67 -4.23 2.29 -2.47
CA HIS A 67 -3.44 1.17 -2.00
C HIS A 67 -2.00 1.16 -2.53
N PHE A 68 -1.80 1.51 -3.80
CA PHE A 68 -0.46 1.62 -4.39
C PHE A 68 0.33 2.80 -3.81
N GLU A 69 -0.33 3.94 -3.61
CA GLU A 69 0.28 5.10 -2.95
C GLU A 69 0.72 4.74 -1.52
N ARG A 70 -0.18 4.15 -0.73
CA ARG A 70 0.14 3.70 0.62
C ARG A 70 1.27 2.68 0.63
N LEU A 71 1.28 1.72 -0.29
CA LEU A 71 2.35 0.73 -0.40
C LEU A 71 3.72 1.42 -0.58
N ALA A 72 3.81 2.48 -1.38
CA ALA A 72 5.04 3.27 -1.54
C ALA A 72 5.41 4.10 -0.30
N GLU A 73 4.43 4.61 0.45
CA GLU A 73 4.65 5.35 1.70
C GLU A 73 5.29 4.46 2.78
N VAL A 74 4.82 3.21 2.90
CA VAL A 74 5.25 2.27 3.94
C VAL A 74 6.42 1.39 3.53
N ALA A 75 6.85 1.45 2.26
CA ALA A 75 7.92 0.63 1.71
C ALA A 75 9.23 0.74 2.51
N PRO A 76 9.86 -0.37 2.94
CA PRO A 76 11.20 -0.35 3.52
C PRO A 76 12.22 0.25 2.54
N ASP A 77 13.25 0.90 3.07
CA ASP A 77 14.24 1.61 2.26
C ASP A 77 14.87 0.71 1.18
N ASP A 78 15.16 -0.55 1.52
CA ASP A 78 15.74 -1.58 0.65
C ASP A 78 14.95 -1.82 -0.65
N ILE A 79 13.65 -1.53 -0.65
CA ILE A 79 12.76 -1.76 -1.79
C ILE A 79 11.91 -0.54 -2.16
N SER A 80 12.25 0.61 -1.59
CA SER A 80 11.44 1.81 -1.72
C SER A 80 11.38 2.36 -3.15
N GLU A 81 12.45 2.22 -3.92
CA GLU A 81 12.51 2.64 -5.33
C GLU A 81 11.63 1.75 -6.22
N GLN A 82 11.75 0.43 -6.08
CA GLN A 82 10.95 -0.54 -6.80
C GLN A 82 9.47 -0.36 -6.47
N THR A 83 9.16 -0.17 -5.19
CA THR A 83 7.79 0.05 -4.73
C THR A 83 7.22 1.35 -5.26
N ALA A 84 8.01 2.43 -5.32
CA ALA A 84 7.59 3.68 -5.93
C ALA A 84 7.35 3.56 -7.45
N ALA A 85 8.13 2.74 -8.17
CA ALA A 85 7.88 2.47 -9.60
C ALA A 85 6.58 1.69 -9.81
N VAL A 86 6.35 0.64 -9.01
CA VAL A 86 5.11 -0.14 -9.06
C VAL A 86 3.90 0.71 -8.66
N ALA A 87 4.05 1.59 -7.67
CA ALA A 87 2.99 2.50 -7.26
C ALA A 87 2.59 3.48 -8.36
N ARG A 88 3.58 4.13 -8.99
CA ARG A 88 3.33 5.02 -10.14
C ARG A 88 2.64 4.29 -11.29
N PHE A 89 3.06 3.05 -11.57
CA PHE A 89 2.42 2.22 -12.58
C PHE A 89 0.97 1.89 -12.21
N GLY A 90 0.71 1.45 -10.96
CA GLY A 90 -0.64 1.14 -10.47
C GLY A 90 -1.59 2.34 -10.52
N VAL A 91 -1.13 3.50 -10.04
CA VAL A 91 -1.90 4.76 -10.12
C VAL A 91 -2.20 5.13 -11.57
N ALA A 92 -1.19 5.07 -12.45
CA ALA A 92 -1.39 5.37 -13.87
C ALA A 92 -2.39 4.41 -14.54
N LEU A 93 -2.41 3.13 -14.16
CA LEU A 93 -3.41 2.16 -14.65
C LEU A 93 -4.83 2.51 -14.18
N ALA A 94 -5.02 2.87 -12.92
CA ALA A 94 -6.32 3.28 -12.41
C ALA A 94 -6.79 4.60 -13.01
N GLU A 95 -5.92 5.60 -13.13
CA GLU A 95 -6.22 6.85 -13.83
C GLU A 95 -6.57 6.60 -15.31
N ALA A 96 -5.83 5.73 -15.99
CA ALA A 96 -6.15 5.30 -17.34
C ALA A 96 -7.54 4.67 -17.43
N ALA A 97 -7.90 3.78 -16.49
CA ALA A 97 -9.20 3.14 -16.47
C ALA A 97 -10.33 4.14 -16.15
N LEU A 98 -10.11 5.08 -15.22
CA LEU A 98 -11.07 6.11 -14.81
C LEU A 98 -11.35 7.13 -15.92
N ASN A 99 -10.35 7.43 -16.76
CA ASN A 99 -10.45 8.42 -17.83
C ASN A 99 -10.77 7.82 -19.20
N ALA A 100 -10.76 6.49 -19.33
CA ALA A 100 -11.11 5.83 -20.58
C ALA A 100 -12.59 6.03 -20.92
N ASN A 101 -12.88 6.29 -22.18
CA ASN A 101 -14.25 6.21 -22.68
C ASN A 101 -14.68 4.73 -22.69
N PRO A 102 -15.70 4.32 -21.90
CA PRO A 102 -16.13 2.92 -21.84
C PRO A 102 -16.65 2.41 -23.20
N ASP A 103 -17.11 3.31 -24.06
CA ASP A 103 -17.62 2.99 -25.40
C ASP A 103 -16.51 2.91 -26.46
N ASP A 104 -15.26 3.28 -26.14
CA ASP A 104 -14.12 3.24 -27.06
C ASP A 104 -12.98 2.32 -26.55
N PRO A 105 -12.87 1.08 -27.08
CA PRO A 105 -11.82 0.16 -26.65
C PRO A 105 -10.40 0.61 -27.04
N PHE A 106 -10.24 1.52 -28.00
CA PHE A 106 -8.93 2.01 -28.44
C PHE A 106 -8.35 3.05 -27.47
N ASP A 107 -9.21 3.88 -26.86
CA ASP A 107 -8.78 4.85 -25.84
C ASP A 107 -8.20 4.12 -24.62
N ARG A 108 -8.85 3.05 -24.17
CA ARG A 108 -8.36 2.24 -23.06
C ARG A 108 -7.01 1.58 -23.38
N ALA A 109 -6.86 1.04 -24.59
CA ALA A 109 -5.61 0.41 -25.02
C ALA A 109 -4.45 1.42 -25.12
N ALA A 110 -4.72 2.65 -25.59
CA ALA A 110 -3.74 3.72 -25.66
C ALA A 110 -3.28 4.17 -24.26
N LEU A 111 -4.21 4.34 -23.32
CA LEU A 111 -3.90 4.74 -21.95
C LEU A 111 -3.09 3.67 -21.20
N LEU A 112 -3.42 2.38 -21.39
CA LEU A 112 -2.64 1.26 -20.85
C LEU A 112 -1.21 1.21 -21.43
N ALA A 113 -1.08 1.45 -22.74
CA ALA A 113 0.22 1.48 -23.40
C ALA A 113 1.08 2.66 -22.91
N ASP A 114 0.46 3.82 -22.64
CA ASP A 114 1.15 4.99 -22.09
C ASP A 114 1.66 4.74 -20.67
N ALA A 115 0.82 4.19 -19.79
CA ALA A 115 1.21 3.79 -18.43
C ALA A 115 2.37 2.77 -18.44
N THR A 116 2.31 1.78 -19.33
CA THR A 116 3.37 0.77 -19.48
C THR A 116 4.66 1.37 -20.04
N THR A 117 4.56 2.36 -20.94
CA THR A 117 5.72 3.03 -21.52
C THR A 117 6.39 3.97 -20.51
N ALA A 118 5.61 4.58 -19.61
CA ALA A 118 6.11 5.47 -18.58
C ALA A 118 6.91 4.72 -17.49
N GLU A 119 6.56 3.47 -17.19
CA GLU A 119 7.24 2.64 -16.19
C GLU A 119 7.71 1.30 -16.79
N PRO A 120 8.72 1.31 -17.69
CA PRO A 120 9.17 0.11 -18.39
C PRO A 120 9.78 -0.95 -17.44
N ASP A 121 10.24 -0.52 -16.27
CA ASP A 121 10.85 -1.36 -15.25
C ASP A 121 9.83 -1.92 -14.25
N ALA A 122 8.54 -1.54 -14.34
CA ALA A 122 7.50 -2.00 -13.43
C ALA A 122 7.43 -3.54 -13.31
N PRO A 123 7.51 -4.34 -14.39
CA PRO A 123 7.50 -5.80 -14.27
C PRO A 123 8.66 -6.35 -13.42
N ALA A 124 9.88 -5.84 -13.66
CA ALA A 124 11.06 -6.26 -12.91
C ALA A 124 11.00 -5.78 -11.44
N ALA A 125 10.39 -4.62 -11.19
CA ALA A 125 10.15 -4.10 -9.84
C ALA A 125 9.12 -4.95 -9.09
N MET A 126 8.04 -5.38 -9.74
CA MET A 126 7.05 -6.30 -9.16
C MET A 126 7.69 -7.63 -8.74
N GLU A 127 8.56 -8.22 -9.58
CA GLU A 127 9.27 -9.45 -9.23
C GLU A 127 10.19 -9.27 -8.00
N GLN A 128 10.87 -8.12 -7.91
CA GLN A 128 11.72 -7.80 -6.77
C GLN A 128 10.88 -7.62 -5.49
N ILE A 129 9.73 -6.97 -5.59
CA ILE A 129 8.76 -6.80 -4.48
C ILE A 129 8.24 -8.14 -4.02
N ALA A 130 7.76 -8.99 -4.94
CA ALA A 130 7.28 -10.32 -4.60
C ALA A 130 8.37 -11.18 -3.93
N ALA A 131 9.59 -11.14 -4.44
CA ALA A 131 10.72 -11.86 -3.86
C ALA A 131 11.11 -11.32 -2.47
N TYR A 132 11.02 -10.01 -2.25
CA TYR A 132 11.25 -9.38 -0.95
C TYR A 132 10.14 -9.77 0.04
N ALA A 133 8.88 -9.67 -0.35
CA ALA A 133 7.74 -10.07 0.47
C ALA A 133 7.82 -11.55 0.87
N ALA A 134 8.10 -12.45 -0.07
CA ALA A 134 8.24 -13.89 0.20
C ALA A 134 9.34 -14.23 1.23
N ARG A 135 10.37 -13.39 1.35
CA ARG A 135 11.45 -13.57 2.33
C ARG A 135 11.14 -12.97 3.71
N ASN A 136 10.36 -11.90 3.75
CA ASN A 136 10.26 -11.04 4.93
C ASN A 136 8.85 -10.99 5.54
N CYS A 137 7.80 -11.11 4.74
CA CYS A 137 6.40 -11.07 5.15
C CYS A 137 5.87 -12.47 5.48
N ALA A 138 6.62 -13.27 6.25
CA ALA A 138 6.21 -14.63 6.58
C ALA A 138 4.73 -14.67 7.00
N ALA A 139 3.94 -15.56 6.39
CA ALA A 139 2.56 -15.77 6.80
C ALA A 139 2.52 -15.96 8.31
N ALA A 140 1.82 -15.06 9.02
CA ALA A 140 1.68 -15.16 10.46
C ALA A 140 1.16 -16.59 10.79
N PRO A 141 1.80 -17.31 11.73
CA PRO A 141 1.34 -18.65 12.13
C PRO A 141 -0.06 -18.63 12.75
#